data_AF-A0A520BB12-F1
#
_entry.id   AF-A0A520BB12-F1
#
_cell.length_a   1.000
_cell.length_b   1.000
_cell.length_c   1.000
_cell.angle_alpha   90.00
_cell.angle_beta   90.00
_cell.angle_gamma   90.00
#
_symmetry.space_group_name_H-M   'P 1'
#
loop_
_entity.id
_entity.type
_entity.pdbx_description
1 polymer ?
#
loop_
_entity_poly.entity_id
_entity_poly.type
_entity_poly.pdbx_seq_one_letter_code
_entity_poly.pdbx_strand_id
1 'polypeptide(L)' 'VPENAQGEIQGITTSLQSLAAIIGPFLASHIFVYFIQSGTPFYFPGAPFILSAFLTLIGLFIAIRALRKYH' A
#
# COMPACT_ATOMS: atom_id res chain seq x y z
N VAL A 1 -19.58 16.27 -12.64
CA VAL A 1 -19.59 14.80 -12.88
C VAL A 1 -21.04 14.35 -12.79
N PRO A 2 -21.56 13.55 -13.73
CA PRO A 2 -22.92 12.99 -13.58
C PRO A 2 -22.99 12.16 -12.29
N GLU A 3 -24.05 12.31 -11.50
CA GLU A 3 -24.16 11.79 -10.11
C GLU A 3 -23.80 10.29 -9.99
N ASN A 4 -24.16 9.50 -11.00
CA ASN A 4 -23.97 8.06 -11.08
C ASN A 4 -22.47 7.68 -11.15
N ALA A 5 -21.66 8.48 -11.85
CA ALA A 5 -20.23 8.21 -12.02
C ALA A 5 -19.42 8.57 -10.77
N GLN A 6 -19.91 9.50 -9.95
CA GLN A 6 -19.26 9.84 -8.68
C GLN A 6 -19.39 8.69 -7.67
N GLY A 7 -20.57 8.06 -7.59
CA GLY A 7 -20.81 6.89 -6.74
C GLY A 7 -19.95 5.68 -7.13
N GLU A 8 -19.76 5.42 -8.42
CA GLU A 8 -18.91 4.31 -8.92
C GLU A 8 -17.43 4.52 -8.56
N ILE A 9 -16.88 5.71 -8.83
CA ILE A 9 -15.48 6.03 -8.52
C ILE A 9 -15.24 6.04 -7.01
N GLN A 10 -16.19 6.59 -6.22
CA GLN A 10 -16.11 6.54 -4.76
C GLN A 10 -16.21 5.11 -4.22
N GLY A 11 -17.07 4.27 -4.83
CA GLY A 11 -17.17 2.85 -4.50
C GLY A 11 -15.86 2.11 -4.71
N ILE A 12 -15.27 2.22 -5.91
CA ILE A 12 -14.00 1.56 -6.24
C ILE A 12 -12.86 1.99 -5.30
N THR A 13 -12.73 3.30 -5.05
CA THR A 13 -11.70 3.83 -4.16
C THR A 13 -11.89 3.36 -2.71
N THR A 14 -13.13 3.36 -2.21
CA THR A 14 -13.46 2.91 -0.85
C THR A 14 -13.23 1.41 -0.67
N SER A 15 -13.62 0.59 -1.65
CA SER A 15 -13.37 -0.86 -1.63
C SER A 15 -11.88 -1.18 -1.63
N LEU A 16 -11.08 -0.47 -2.43
CA LEU A 16 -9.63 -0.64 -2.45
C LEU A 16 -8.99 -0.24 -1.11
N GLN A 17 -9.42 0.88 -0.53
CA GLN A 17 -8.97 1.31 0.80
C GLN A 17 -9.32 0.28 1.88
N SER A 18 -10.54 -0.26 1.85
CA SER A 18 -10.99 -1.28 2.79
C SER A 18 -10.14 -2.55 2.70
N LEU A 19 -9.82 -3.00 1.48
CA LEU A 19 -8.94 -4.14 1.27
C LEU A 19 -7.52 -3.87 1.79
N ALA A 20 -6.97 -2.69 1.51
CA ALA A 20 -5.66 -2.28 2.03
C ALA A 20 -5.65 -2.20 3.57
N ALA A 21 -6.74 -1.77 4.20
CA ALA A 21 -6.88 -1.70 5.65
C ALA A 21 -6.94 -3.09 6.33
N ILE A 22 -7.39 -4.13 5.62
CA ILE A 22 -7.37 -5.52 6.10
C ILE A 22 -5.98 -6.14 5.94
N ILE A 23 -5.42 -6.02 4.74
CA ILE A 23 -4.15 -6.67 4.38
C ILE A 23 -2.95 -5.97 5.03
N GLY A 24 -2.99 -4.63 5.09
CA GLY A 24 -1.89 -3.78 5.55
C GLY A 24 -1.39 -4.14 6.96
N PRO A 25 -2.25 -4.14 7.99
CA PRO A 25 -1.87 -4.52 9.35
C PRO A 25 -1.35 -5.96 9.44
N PHE A 26 -1.97 -6.90 8.71
CA PHE A 26 -1.51 -8.29 8.65
C PHE A 26 -0.08 -8.38 8.12
N LEU A 27 0.19 -7.77 6.96
CA LEU A 27 1.51 -7.79 6.33
C LEU A 27 2.56 -7.07 7.18
N ALA A 28 2.23 -5.88 7.70
CA ALA A 28 3.12 -5.10 8.55
C ALA A 28 3.49 -5.86 9.83
N SER A 29 2.52 -6.51 10.48
CA SER A 29 2.74 -7.30 11.70
C SER A 29 3.66 -8.51 11.43
N HIS A 30 3.41 -9.26 10.36
CA HIS A 30 4.23 -10.43 10.02
C HIS A 30 5.69 -10.04 9.71
N ILE A 31 5.89 -8.96 8.96
CA ILE A 31 7.22 -8.44 8.66
C ILE A 31 7.88 -7.93 9.93
N PHE A 32 7.15 -7.20 10.77
CA PHE A 32 7.68 -6.70 12.03
C PHE A 32 8.22 -7.84 12.90
N VAL A 33 7.39 -8.86 13.17
CA VAL A 33 7.77 -10.02 13.99
C VAL A 33 8.98 -10.75 13.40
N TYR A 34 9.01 -10.97 12.09
CA TYR A 34 10.11 -11.64 11.42
C TYR A 34 11.48 -10.95 11.68
N PHE A 35 11.51 -9.62 11.79
CA PHE A 35 12.74 -8.85 12.00
C PHE A 35 13.07 -8.56 13.47
N ILE A 36 12.23 -8.95 14.43
CA ILE A 36 12.48 -8.73 15.87
C ILE A 36 12.52 -10.01 16.71
N GLN A 37 12.16 -11.16 16.14
CA GLN A 37 12.14 -12.44 16.87
C GLN A 37 13.53 -12.87 17.36
N SER A 38 13.59 -13.66 18.43
CA SER A 38 14.87 -14.20 18.93
C SER A 38 15.52 -15.09 17.87
N GLY A 39 16.78 -14.83 17.53
CA GLY A 39 17.53 -15.59 16.54
C GLY A 39 17.52 -15.02 15.11
N THR A 40 17.01 -13.80 14.89
CA THR A 40 17.26 -13.13 13.60
C THR A 40 18.75 -12.76 13.49
N PRO A 41 19.34 -12.91 12.29
CA PRO A 41 20.70 -12.43 12.05
C PRO A 41 20.78 -10.89 11.99
N PHE A 42 19.63 -10.21 11.84
CA PHE A 42 19.56 -8.75 11.70
C PHE A 42 18.28 -8.19 12.34
N TYR A 43 18.45 -7.47 13.45
CA TYR A 43 17.36 -6.82 14.16
C TYR A 43 16.97 -5.50 13.49
N PHE A 44 15.76 -5.45 12.92
CA PHE A 44 15.31 -4.25 12.20
C PHE A 44 13.78 -4.05 12.27
N PRO A 45 13.28 -3.42 13.35
CA PRO A 45 11.85 -3.13 13.49
C PRO A 45 11.31 -2.17 12.43
N GLY A 46 12.19 -1.49 11.69
CA GLY A 46 11.84 -0.57 10.60
C GLY A 46 11.41 -1.25 9.29
N ALA A 47 11.52 -2.58 9.18
CA ALA A 47 11.26 -3.31 7.94
C ALA A 47 9.87 -3.07 7.32
N PRO A 48 8.76 -3.01 8.08
CA PRO A 48 7.44 -2.73 7.51
C PRO A 48 7.37 -1.36 6.82
N PHE A 49 8.04 -0.34 7.37
CA PHE A 49 8.04 1.00 6.78
C PHE A 49 8.83 1.06 5.47
N ILE A 50 9.91 0.29 5.36
CA ILE A 50 10.66 0.16 4.10
C ILE A 50 9.78 -0.50 3.03
N LEU A 51 9.02 -1.53 3.38
CA LEU A 51 8.05 -2.10 2.46
C LEU A 51 7.00 -1.06 2.04
N SER A 52 6.44 -0.30 2.98
CA SER A 52 5.48 0.76 2.67
C SER A 52 6.07 1.82 1.72
N ALA A 53 7.31 2.24 1.96
CA ALA A 53 8.02 3.16 1.08
C ALA A 53 8.19 2.57 -0.32
N PHE A 54 8.60 1.31 -0.42
CA PHE A 54 8.75 0.61 -1.71
C PHE A 54 7.42 0.50 -2.48
N LEU A 55 6.34 0.11 -1.83
CA LEU A 55 5.01 0.05 -2.44
C LEU A 55 4.54 1.45 -2.88
N THR A 56 4.82 2.48 -2.10
CA THR A 56 4.52 3.87 -2.45
C THR A 56 5.28 4.32 -3.70
N LEU A 57 6.56 3.95 -3.82
CA LEU A 57 7.36 4.24 -5.02
C LEU A 57 6.82 3.53 -6.27
N ILE A 58 6.35 2.28 -6.13
CA ILE A 58 5.67 1.56 -7.22
C ILE A 58 4.40 2.33 -7.64
N GLY A 59 3.58 2.72 -6.66
CA GLY A 59 2.36 3.50 -6.92
C GLY A 59 2.66 4.83 -7.60
N LEU A 60 3.68 5.55 -7.14
CA LEU A 60 4.16 6.79 -7.74
C LEU A 60 4.61 6.57 -9.18
N PHE A 61 5.38 5.51 -9.46
CA PHE A 61 5.82 5.18 -10.81
C PHE A 61 4.63 4.91 -11.75
N ILE A 62 3.63 4.15 -11.30
CA ILE A 62 2.41 3.89 -12.05
C ILE A 62 1.66 5.21 -12.31
N ALA A 63 1.50 6.05 -11.30
CA ALA A 63 0.83 7.35 -11.41
C ALA A 63 1.53 8.27 -12.42
N ILE A 64 2.86 8.38 -12.35
CA ILE A 64 3.65 9.16 -13.32
C ILE A 64 3.45 8.63 -14.74
N ARG A 65 3.50 7.31 -14.93
CA ARG A 65 3.30 6.69 -16.26
C ARG A 65 1.90 6.93 -16.80
N ALA A 66 0.87 6.85 -15.95
CA ALA A 66 -0.52 7.12 -16.33
C ALA A 66 -0.71 8.60 -16.71
N LEU A 67 -0.19 9.53 -15.91
CA LEU A 67 -0.28 10.98 -16.15
C LEU A 67 0.47 11.42 -17.43
N ARG A 68 1.62 10.81 -17.72
CA ARG A 68 2.37 11.05 -18.97
C ARG A 68 1.71 10.48 -20.22
N LYS A 69 0.76 9.54 -20.09
CA LYS A 69 0.04 8.97 -21.23
C LYS A 69 -1.14 9.86 -21.67
N TYR A 70 -1.66 10.67 -20.76
CA TYR A 70 -2.82 11.53 -20.97
C TYR A 70 -2.47 12.98 -21.32
N HIS A 71 -1.21 13.39 -21.14
CA HIS A 71 -0.63 14.61 -21.69
C HIS A 71 0.22 14.26 -22.91
#